data_AF-A0A2T9JUY2-F1
#
_entry.id   AF-A0A2T9JUY2-F1
#
_cell.length_a   1.000
_cell.length_b   1.000
_cell.length_c   1.000
_cell.angle_alpha   90.00
_cell.angle_beta   90.00
_cell.angle_gamma   90.00
#
_symmetry.space_group_name_H-M   'P 1'
#
loop_
_entity.id
_entity.type
_entity.pdbx_description
1 polymer ?
#
loop_
_entity_poly.entity_id
_entity_poly.type
_entity_poly.pdbx_seq_one_letter_code
_entity_poly.pdbx_strand_id
1 'polypeptide(L)'
;MSDAKVALGRKLFYDADLSIDGTMSCATCHEQRRGFTDSNRTRPGVHGDPGRRNIQTLANVGYFRALTWGDPGMKTLETQALIPIAGTKPVEMGFAGQEAVLTARLAGQTCYRRMFGEAFPEAGGEVSMVTVAKALAAFQRTLVSFDSPYDRRRRGEAVAVSAGAERGERLFKAGCASCHAGPLFTDADKARFHRIDAPFTGDQGLADVTGDAADAGRFRTPSLRNAALSAPYLHDGSAPTLETAIRRHRAAMRLGDRQVAELVAFLGTLTDEAFVTDSRFSLPKPGCGP
;
A
#
# COMPACT_ATOMS: atom_id res chain seq x y z
N MET A 1 2.57 -5.57 20.45
CA MET A 1 2.44 -4.24 19.80
C MET A 1 1.73 -3.34 20.80
N SER A 2 2.29 -2.19 21.17
CA SER A 2 1.70 -1.28 22.17
C SER A 2 1.06 -0.07 21.49
N ASP A 3 0.08 0.56 22.15
CA ASP A 3 -0.57 1.78 21.66
C ASP A 3 0.43 2.93 21.49
N ALA A 4 1.43 3.03 22.36
CA ALA A 4 2.51 4.02 22.25
C ALA A 4 3.31 3.87 20.95
N LYS A 5 3.63 2.62 20.53
CA LYS A 5 4.32 2.36 19.25
C LYS A 5 3.44 2.74 18.05
N VAL A 6 2.14 2.45 18.13
CA VAL A 6 1.16 2.82 17.09
C VAL A 6 1.01 4.34 16.98
N ALA A 7 0.88 5.05 18.11
CA ALA A 7 0.77 6.50 18.15
C ALA A 7 2.03 7.20 17.59
N LEU A 8 3.22 6.74 17.97
CA LEU A 8 4.48 7.22 17.41
C LEU A 8 4.57 6.93 15.91
N GLY A 9 4.25 5.71 15.48
CA GLY A 9 4.23 5.34 14.06
C GLY A 9 3.29 6.20 13.23
N ARG A 10 2.09 6.45 13.76
CA ARG A 10 1.10 7.32 13.13
C ARG A 10 1.61 8.74 13.00
N LYS A 11 2.24 9.30 14.05
CA LYS A 11 2.84 10.64 13.96
C LYS A 11 3.91 10.70 12.88
N LEU A 12 4.85 9.76 12.88
CA LEU A 12 5.92 9.67 11.88
C LEU A 12 5.38 9.52 10.45
N PHE A 13 4.34 8.71 10.25
CA PHE A 13 3.76 8.47 8.92
C PHE A 13 3.29 9.74 8.21
N TYR A 14 2.84 10.73 8.99
CA TYR A 14 2.36 12.02 8.51
C TYR A 14 3.40 13.16 8.64
N ASP A 15 4.59 12.87 9.17
CA ASP A 15 5.60 13.89 9.43
C ASP A 15 6.52 14.07 8.22
N ALA A 16 6.59 15.30 7.71
CA ALA A 16 7.44 15.65 6.59
C ALA A 16 8.93 15.71 6.97
N ASP A 17 9.25 15.72 8.28
CA ASP A 17 10.64 15.61 8.75
C ASP A 17 11.32 14.31 8.34
N LEU A 18 10.55 13.31 7.89
CA LEU A 18 11.06 12.07 7.30
C LEU A 18 11.64 12.24 5.88
N SER A 19 11.49 13.40 5.23
CA SER A 19 12.24 13.75 4.02
C SER A 19 13.38 14.73 4.30
N ILE A 20 14.44 14.65 3.49
CA ILE A 20 15.68 15.40 3.68
C ILE A 20 15.42 16.93 3.76
N ASP A 21 14.45 17.42 3.00
CA ASP A 21 14.07 18.83 2.88
C ASP A 21 12.81 19.24 3.67
N GLY A 22 12.16 18.29 4.37
CA GLY A 22 10.94 18.58 5.14
C GLY A 22 9.66 18.74 4.30
N THR A 23 9.61 18.28 3.06
CA THR A 23 8.44 18.46 2.16
C THR A 23 7.60 17.21 1.95
N MET A 24 8.07 16.02 2.33
CA MET A 24 7.37 14.75 2.07
C MET A 24 7.29 13.85 3.30
N SER A 25 6.13 13.21 3.46
CA SER A 25 5.87 12.16 4.45
C SER A 25 5.39 10.89 3.75
N CYS A 26 5.18 9.78 4.49
CA CYS A 26 4.55 8.59 3.92
C CYS A 26 3.14 8.93 3.37
N ALA A 27 2.40 9.78 4.07
CA ALA A 27 1.06 10.22 3.70
C ALA A 27 1.02 11.08 2.42
N THR A 28 2.15 11.63 1.97
CA THR A 28 2.25 12.33 0.68
C THR A 28 1.94 11.39 -0.49
N CYS A 29 2.33 10.12 -0.38
CA CYS A 29 2.12 9.08 -1.40
C CYS A 29 0.96 8.14 -1.05
N HIS A 30 0.68 7.96 0.24
CA HIS A 30 -0.31 7.00 0.74
C HIS A 30 -1.53 7.73 1.35
N GLU A 31 -2.42 8.20 0.49
CA GLU A 31 -3.58 8.99 0.88
C GLU A 31 -4.70 8.08 1.44
N GLN A 32 -5.08 8.27 2.72
CA GLN A 32 -6.10 7.45 3.38
C GLN A 32 -7.40 7.31 2.57
N ARG A 33 -7.93 8.43 2.05
CA ARG A 33 -9.18 8.47 1.26
C ARG A 33 -9.15 7.63 -0.02
N ARG A 34 -7.96 7.20 -0.46
CA ARG A 34 -7.74 6.36 -1.64
C ARG A 34 -7.38 4.91 -1.27
N GLY A 35 -7.63 4.52 -0.02
CA GLY A 35 -7.13 3.24 0.50
C GLY A 35 -5.62 3.24 0.67
N PHE A 36 -5.02 4.38 1.04
CA PHE A 36 -3.57 4.55 1.20
C PHE A 36 -2.79 4.30 -0.10
N THR A 37 -3.29 4.83 -1.21
CA THR A 37 -2.57 4.93 -2.50
C THR A 37 -2.42 6.38 -2.92
N ASP A 38 -1.85 6.60 -4.10
CA ASP A 38 -1.67 7.90 -4.72
C ASP A 38 -2.65 8.09 -5.88
N SER A 39 -3.01 9.34 -6.15
CA SER A 39 -3.68 9.78 -7.38
C SER A 39 -2.77 9.84 -8.62
N ASN A 40 -1.45 9.93 -8.44
CA ASN A 40 -0.52 9.98 -9.56
C ASN A 40 -0.26 8.60 -10.17
N ARG A 41 0.13 8.57 -11.45
CA ARG A 41 0.60 7.33 -12.10
C ARG A 41 1.82 6.76 -11.38
N THR A 42 2.82 7.62 -11.20
CA THR A 42 3.99 7.43 -10.35
C THR A 42 4.28 8.77 -9.68
N ARG A 43 4.92 8.76 -8.51
CA ARG A 43 5.22 9.98 -7.76
C ARG A 43 6.69 10.37 -7.90
N PRO A 44 6.99 11.63 -8.27
CA PRO A 44 8.35 12.13 -8.19
C PRO A 44 8.88 12.15 -6.75
N GLY A 45 10.16 11.87 -6.57
CA GLY A 45 10.84 11.97 -5.29
C GLY A 45 11.05 13.41 -4.83
N VAL A 46 11.66 13.55 -3.66
CA VAL A 46 11.95 14.82 -2.98
C VAL A 46 12.80 15.79 -3.82
N HIS A 47 13.64 15.26 -4.72
CA HIS A 47 14.45 16.06 -5.64
C HIS A 47 13.89 16.09 -7.06
N GLY A 48 12.67 15.60 -7.27
CA GLY A 48 12.03 15.53 -8.58
C GLY A 48 12.42 14.31 -9.41
N ASP A 49 13.21 13.37 -8.87
CA ASP A 49 13.51 12.08 -9.51
C ASP A 49 12.21 11.40 -9.96
N PRO A 50 12.12 10.92 -11.21
CA PRO A 50 10.89 10.33 -11.71
C PRO A 50 10.56 9.04 -10.96
N GLY A 51 9.32 8.95 -10.47
CA GLY A 51 8.79 7.72 -9.90
C GLY A 51 8.70 6.62 -10.95
N ARG A 52 9.02 5.38 -10.55
CA ARG A 52 9.02 4.22 -11.47
C ARG A 52 7.71 3.44 -11.47
N ARG A 53 7.10 3.27 -10.30
CA ARG A 53 5.93 2.41 -10.08
C ARG A 53 4.79 3.18 -9.41
N ASN A 54 3.58 2.74 -9.67
CA ASN A 54 2.38 3.20 -8.98
C ASN A 54 2.41 2.77 -7.50
N ILE A 55 1.86 3.61 -6.64
CA ILE A 55 1.92 3.42 -5.19
C ILE A 55 0.88 2.39 -4.75
N GLN A 56 1.35 1.30 -4.13
CA GLN A 56 0.48 0.22 -3.67
C GLN A 56 -0.30 0.62 -2.42
N THR A 57 -1.50 0.07 -2.28
CA THR A 57 -2.32 0.24 -1.07
C THR A 57 -1.61 -0.31 0.16
N LEU A 58 -1.75 0.39 1.29
CA LEU A 58 -1.36 -0.11 2.60
C LEU A 58 -2.50 -0.81 3.36
N ALA A 59 -3.71 -0.88 2.78
CA ALA A 59 -4.80 -1.62 3.36
C ALA A 59 -4.42 -3.10 3.51
N ASN A 60 -4.51 -3.61 4.73
CA ASN A 60 -4.18 -4.98 5.11
C ASN A 60 -2.71 -5.37 4.86
N VAL A 61 -1.80 -4.40 4.75
CA VAL A 61 -0.39 -4.64 4.36
C VAL A 61 0.36 -5.59 5.31
N GLY A 62 -0.03 -5.62 6.60
CA GLY A 62 0.55 -6.52 7.60
C GLY A 62 0.31 -8.01 7.34
N TYR A 63 -0.58 -8.39 6.42
CA TYR A 63 -0.87 -9.79 6.08
C TYR A 63 -0.12 -10.30 4.84
N PHE A 64 0.60 -9.45 4.11
CA PHE A 64 1.30 -9.87 2.89
C PHE A 64 2.70 -10.43 3.19
N ARG A 65 3.13 -11.46 2.44
CA ARG A 65 4.50 -12.01 2.54
C ARG A 65 5.51 -11.31 1.65
N ALA A 66 5.06 -10.70 0.56
CA ALA A 66 5.86 -9.85 -0.31
C ALA A 66 5.23 -8.46 -0.34
N LEU A 67 6.02 -7.42 -0.05
CA LEU A 67 5.51 -6.07 0.20
C LEU A 67 5.66 -5.12 -0.98
N THR A 68 6.39 -5.50 -2.03
CA THR A 68 6.60 -4.66 -3.21
C THR A 68 5.96 -5.29 -4.45
N TRP A 69 6.09 -4.60 -5.58
CA TRP A 69 5.66 -5.10 -6.88
C TRP A 69 6.47 -6.30 -7.40
N GLY A 70 7.74 -6.44 -7.04
CA GLY A 70 8.67 -7.36 -7.72
C GLY A 70 9.78 -7.95 -6.85
N ASP A 71 9.81 -7.68 -5.54
CA ASP A 71 10.86 -8.18 -4.65
C ASP A 71 10.30 -9.25 -3.68
N PRO A 72 10.65 -10.54 -3.85
CA PRO A 72 10.23 -11.62 -2.94
C PRO A 72 10.99 -11.60 -1.61
N GLY A 73 12.12 -10.89 -1.53
CA GLY A 73 12.94 -10.71 -0.32
C GLY A 73 12.36 -9.66 0.64
N MET A 74 11.51 -8.75 0.14
CA MET A 74 10.91 -7.70 0.95
C MET A 74 9.70 -8.20 1.75
N LYS A 75 10.00 -8.76 2.94
CA LYS A 75 9.04 -9.52 3.77
C LYS A 75 8.56 -8.81 5.03
N THR A 76 9.26 -7.75 5.47
CA THR A 76 8.94 -7.05 6.72
C THR A 76 8.66 -5.59 6.46
N LEU A 77 7.67 -5.05 7.17
CA LEU A 77 7.31 -3.64 7.09
C LEU A 77 8.45 -2.75 7.60
N GLU A 78 9.19 -3.21 8.60
CA GLU A 78 10.36 -2.49 9.11
C GLU A 78 11.41 -2.27 8.02
N THR A 79 11.74 -3.30 7.24
CA THR A 79 12.72 -3.15 6.16
C THR A 79 12.14 -2.36 5.00
N GLN A 80 10.86 -2.56 4.66
CA GLN A 80 10.22 -1.83 3.57
C GLN A 80 10.12 -0.32 3.87
N ALA A 81 9.78 0.07 5.10
CA ALA A 81 9.64 1.47 5.51
C ALA A 81 10.95 2.27 5.41
N LEU A 82 12.10 1.59 5.45
CA LEU A 82 13.41 2.24 5.26
C LEU A 82 13.71 2.55 3.79
N ILE A 83 13.07 1.85 2.84
CA ILE A 83 13.35 2.05 1.40
C ILE A 83 12.93 3.45 0.95
N PRO A 84 11.71 3.96 1.20
CA PRO A 84 11.38 5.33 0.82
C PRO A 84 12.30 6.36 1.49
N ILE A 85 12.73 6.10 2.72
CA ILE A 85 13.58 7.02 3.48
C ILE A 85 14.99 7.10 2.90
N ALA A 86 15.65 5.95 2.73
CA ALA A 86 17.08 5.84 2.42
C ALA A 86 17.40 5.15 1.08
N GLY A 87 16.39 4.88 0.25
CA GLY A 87 16.54 4.30 -1.08
C GLY A 87 17.16 5.27 -2.08
N THR A 88 17.83 4.71 -3.10
CA THR A 88 18.58 5.49 -4.10
C THR A 88 18.06 5.33 -5.53
N LYS A 89 17.12 4.41 -5.78
CA LYS A 89 16.66 4.06 -7.13
C LYS A 89 15.17 3.68 -7.17
N PRO A 90 14.26 4.65 -7.39
CA PRO A 90 14.50 6.09 -7.39
C PRO A 90 14.76 6.61 -5.96
N VAL A 91 15.25 7.85 -5.86
CA VAL A 91 15.27 8.57 -4.58
C VAL A 91 13.84 9.01 -4.27
N GLU A 92 13.31 8.60 -3.12
CA GLU A 92 12.00 9.06 -2.63
C GLU A 92 12.19 10.18 -1.61
N MET A 93 12.61 9.90 -0.38
CA MET A 93 12.70 10.92 0.70
C MET A 93 14.13 11.42 0.99
N GLY A 94 15.17 10.83 0.39
CA GLY A 94 16.49 11.47 0.24
C GLY A 94 17.49 11.32 1.38
N PHE A 95 17.29 10.42 2.34
CA PHE A 95 18.20 10.23 3.48
C PHE A 95 19.30 9.19 3.29
N ALA A 96 19.50 8.67 2.08
CA ALA A 96 20.54 7.68 1.80
C ALA A 96 21.93 8.21 2.22
N GLY A 97 22.60 7.52 3.15
CA GLY A 97 23.90 7.93 3.70
C GLY A 97 23.85 9.14 4.63
N GLN A 98 22.65 9.63 4.96
CA GLN A 98 22.39 10.76 5.86
C GLN A 98 21.39 10.39 6.97
N GLU A 99 21.22 9.09 7.26
CA GLU A 99 20.23 8.60 8.22
C GLU A 99 20.47 9.13 9.64
N ALA A 100 21.74 9.41 9.99
CA ALA A 100 22.10 10.05 11.26
C ALA A 100 21.57 11.49 11.38
N VAL A 101 21.40 12.20 10.26
CA VAL A 101 20.79 13.53 10.24
C VAL A 101 19.30 13.44 10.60
N LEU A 102 18.60 12.44 10.05
CA LEU A 102 17.20 12.18 10.40
C LEU A 102 17.04 11.87 11.89
N THR A 103 17.83 10.93 12.43
CA THR A 103 17.70 10.55 13.84
C THR A 103 18.06 11.71 14.77
N ALA A 104 19.08 12.50 14.45
CA ALA A 104 19.42 13.72 15.20
C ALA A 104 18.31 14.77 15.13
N ARG A 105 17.69 14.98 13.95
CA ARG A 105 16.55 15.88 13.77
C ARG A 105 15.37 15.49 14.67
N LEU A 106 15.00 14.21 14.68
CA LEU A 106 13.92 13.70 15.53
C LEU A 106 14.29 13.78 17.02
N ALA A 107 15.51 13.41 17.40
CA ALA A 107 15.99 13.47 18.79
C ALA A 107 16.09 14.90 19.35
N GLY A 108 16.27 15.90 18.48
CA GLY A 108 16.25 17.31 18.84
C GLY A 108 14.88 17.81 19.30
N GLN A 109 13.80 17.09 18.97
CA GLN A 109 12.44 17.52 19.28
C GLN A 109 11.94 16.91 20.59
N THR A 110 11.50 17.76 21.52
CA THR A 110 10.95 17.35 22.83
C THR A 110 9.81 16.35 22.69
N CYS A 111 8.98 16.51 21.65
CA CYS A 111 7.84 15.63 21.39
C CYS A 111 8.27 14.20 21.08
N TYR A 112 9.22 14.05 20.14
CA TYR A 112 9.72 12.75 19.76
C TYR A 112 10.46 12.08 20.89
N ARG A 113 11.33 12.78 21.63
CA ARG A 113 11.99 12.19 22.82
C ARG A 113 11.00 11.55 23.79
N ARG A 114 9.89 12.24 24.09
CA ARG A 114 8.85 11.70 24.97
C ARG A 114 8.18 10.46 24.37
N MET A 115 7.74 10.55 23.10
CA MET A 115 7.04 9.46 22.44
C MET A 115 7.92 8.23 22.21
N PHE A 116 9.22 8.40 21.89
CA PHE A 116 10.16 7.28 21.81
C PHE A 116 10.42 6.66 23.19
N GLY A 117 10.52 7.47 24.26
CA GLY A 117 10.62 6.96 25.64
C GLY A 117 9.42 6.11 26.06
N GLU A 118 8.21 6.53 25.70
CA GLU A 118 6.97 5.77 25.94
C GLU A 118 6.85 4.53 25.05
N ALA A 119 7.25 4.64 23.77
CA ALA A 119 7.09 3.58 22.79
C ALA A 119 8.15 2.48 22.92
N PHE A 120 9.39 2.81 23.30
CA PHE A 120 10.53 1.89 23.34
C PHE A 120 11.31 1.97 24.65
N PRO A 121 10.68 1.74 25.82
CA PRO A 121 11.38 1.70 27.10
C PRO A 121 12.47 0.61 27.11
N GLU A 122 12.28 -0.49 26.36
CA GLU A 122 13.27 -1.55 26.22
C GLU A 122 14.55 -1.13 25.49
N ALA A 123 14.51 -0.04 24.73
CA ALA A 123 15.65 0.56 24.05
C ALA A 123 16.09 1.87 24.73
N GLY A 124 15.64 2.13 25.97
CA GLY A 124 15.95 3.37 26.69
C GLY A 124 15.39 4.64 26.03
N GLY A 125 14.36 4.51 25.18
CA GLY A 125 13.80 5.64 24.41
C GLY A 125 14.69 6.11 23.26
N GLU A 126 15.63 5.29 22.78
CA GLU A 126 16.53 5.63 21.69
C GLU A 126 15.78 6.00 20.40
N VAL A 127 16.19 7.13 19.80
CA VAL A 127 15.78 7.56 18.46
C VAL A 127 16.78 7.04 17.45
N SER A 128 16.48 5.91 16.81
CA SER A 128 17.31 5.28 15.80
C SER A 128 16.48 4.86 14.59
N MET A 129 17.13 4.56 13.46
CA MET A 129 16.41 4.05 12.28
C MET A 129 15.64 2.76 12.59
N VAL A 130 16.15 1.95 13.52
CA VAL A 130 15.48 0.72 13.96
C VAL A 130 14.19 1.03 14.71
N THR A 131 14.19 1.98 15.65
CA THR A 131 12.98 2.35 16.40
C THR A 131 11.99 3.14 15.53
N VAL A 132 12.47 3.97 14.59
CA VAL A 132 11.64 4.61 13.55
C VAL A 132 10.92 3.57 12.70
N ALA A 133 11.65 2.62 12.12
CA ALA A 133 11.08 1.56 11.29
C ALA A 133 10.05 0.70 12.05
N LYS A 134 10.36 0.33 13.30
CA LYS A 134 9.44 -0.43 14.16
C LYS A 134 8.15 0.34 14.48
N ALA A 135 8.25 1.66 14.70
CA ALA A 135 7.08 2.50 14.96
C ALA A 135 6.19 2.61 13.72
N LEU A 136 6.76 2.96 12.56
CA LEU A 136 6.03 3.00 11.28
C LEU A 136 5.35 1.67 10.98
N ALA A 137 6.07 0.56 11.12
CA ALA A 137 5.54 -0.78 10.92
C ALA A 137 4.43 -1.13 11.93
N ALA A 138 4.50 -0.65 13.18
CA ALA A 138 3.43 -0.85 14.16
C ALA A 138 2.14 -0.15 13.71
N PHE A 139 2.22 1.10 13.25
CA PHE A 139 1.06 1.80 12.70
C PHE A 139 0.51 1.13 11.43
N GLN A 140 1.37 0.79 10.47
CA GLN A 140 0.95 0.13 9.22
C GLN A 140 0.23 -1.21 9.46
N ARG A 141 0.58 -1.97 10.51
CA ARG A 141 -0.14 -3.20 10.89
C ARG A 141 -1.56 -2.96 11.38
N THR A 142 -1.89 -1.74 11.81
CA THR A 142 -3.26 -1.38 12.24
C THR A 142 -4.19 -1.05 11.08
N LEU A 143 -3.64 -0.85 9.86
CA LEU A 143 -4.40 -0.48 8.67
C LEU A 143 -5.20 -1.67 8.12
N VAL A 144 -6.18 -2.14 8.88
CA VAL A 144 -6.98 -3.33 8.62
C VAL A 144 -8.35 -2.92 8.05
N SER A 145 -8.73 -3.51 6.91
CA SER A 145 -9.95 -3.19 6.15
C SER A 145 -10.74 -4.45 5.87
N PHE A 146 -11.84 -4.64 6.61
CA PHE A 146 -12.72 -5.82 6.59
C PHE A 146 -14.20 -5.48 6.91
N ASP A 147 -14.63 -4.25 6.66
CA ASP A 147 -16.01 -3.81 6.88
C ASP A 147 -16.72 -3.28 5.62
N SER A 148 -16.26 -3.72 4.45
CA SER A 148 -16.91 -3.41 3.18
C SER A 148 -18.31 -4.05 3.06
N PRO A 149 -19.17 -3.58 2.15
CA PRO A 149 -20.45 -4.24 1.84
C PRO A 149 -20.32 -5.75 1.56
N TYR A 150 -19.24 -6.16 0.88
CA TYR A 150 -18.91 -7.57 0.67
C TYR A 150 -18.68 -8.30 1.99
N ASP A 151 -17.86 -7.74 2.89
CA ASP A 151 -17.53 -8.37 4.17
C ASP A 151 -18.77 -8.52 5.06
N ARG A 152 -19.59 -7.46 5.17
CA ARG A 152 -20.86 -7.48 5.91
C ARG A 152 -21.81 -8.55 5.39
N ARG A 153 -21.97 -8.65 4.07
CA ARG A 153 -22.78 -9.71 3.44
C ARG A 153 -22.24 -11.11 3.74
N ARG A 154 -20.91 -11.29 3.74
CA ARG A 154 -20.27 -12.57 4.11
C ARG A 154 -20.49 -12.96 5.58
N ARG A 155 -20.75 -11.99 6.46
CA ARG A 155 -21.17 -12.21 7.86
C ARG A 155 -22.68 -12.43 8.03
N GLY A 156 -23.45 -12.42 6.94
CA GLY A 156 -24.91 -12.60 6.98
C GLY A 156 -25.69 -11.33 7.30
N GLU A 157 -25.04 -10.16 7.30
CA GLU A 157 -25.71 -8.89 7.51
C GLU A 157 -26.53 -8.50 6.27
N ALA A 158 -27.70 -7.89 6.51
CA ALA A 158 -28.58 -7.41 5.45
C ALA A 158 -27.99 -6.14 4.81
N VAL A 159 -27.21 -6.32 3.74
CA VAL A 159 -26.64 -5.23 2.94
C VAL A 159 -27.15 -5.33 1.51
N ALA A 160 -27.73 -4.25 1.02
CA ALA A 160 -28.18 -4.16 -0.36
C ALA A 160 -26.97 -4.06 -1.30
N VAL A 161 -26.87 -4.99 -2.24
CA VAL A 161 -25.93 -4.93 -3.37
C VAL A 161 -26.73 -5.00 -4.66
N SER A 162 -26.27 -4.33 -5.72
CA SER A 162 -26.99 -4.34 -6.99
C SER A 162 -26.96 -5.75 -7.61
N ALA A 163 -28.01 -6.11 -8.36
CA ALA A 163 -28.02 -7.37 -9.12
C ALA A 163 -26.84 -7.45 -10.12
N GLY A 164 -26.31 -6.29 -10.56
CA GLY A 164 -25.09 -6.20 -11.36
C GLY A 164 -23.85 -6.65 -10.60
N ALA A 165 -23.67 -6.17 -9.36
CA ALA A 165 -22.56 -6.58 -8.50
C ALA A 165 -22.61 -8.09 -8.18
N GLU A 166 -23.79 -8.67 -7.99
CA GLU A 166 -23.93 -10.13 -7.78
C GLU A 166 -23.54 -10.95 -9.01
N ARG A 167 -23.89 -10.47 -10.22
CA ARG A 167 -23.43 -11.07 -11.47
C ARG A 167 -21.92 -10.91 -11.64
N GLY A 168 -21.40 -9.73 -11.30
CA GLY A 168 -19.97 -9.44 -11.25
C GLY A 168 -19.19 -10.39 -10.35
N GLU A 169 -19.71 -10.68 -9.14
CA GLU A 169 -19.08 -11.64 -8.23
C GLU A 169 -18.96 -13.04 -8.85
N ARG A 170 -19.99 -13.49 -9.59
CA ARG A 170 -19.95 -14.78 -10.29
C ARG A 170 -18.92 -14.79 -11.42
N LEU A 171 -18.88 -13.73 -12.22
CA LEU A 171 -17.87 -13.56 -13.28
C LEU A 171 -16.45 -13.54 -12.69
N PHE A 172 -16.26 -12.82 -11.59
CA PHE A 172 -14.99 -12.71 -10.88
C PHE A 172 -14.50 -14.07 -10.38
N LYS A 173 -15.38 -14.85 -9.74
CA LYS A 173 -15.04 -16.20 -9.28
C LYS A 173 -14.63 -17.13 -10.42
N ALA A 174 -15.25 -17.00 -11.58
CA ALA A 174 -14.95 -17.82 -12.74
C ALA A 174 -13.65 -17.43 -13.47
N GLY A 175 -13.29 -16.14 -13.49
CA GLY A 175 -12.22 -15.62 -14.34
C GLY A 175 -11.01 -15.02 -13.63
N CYS A 176 -11.15 -14.54 -12.40
CA CYS A 176 -10.14 -13.71 -11.72
C CYS A 176 -9.59 -14.33 -10.42
N ALA A 177 -10.36 -15.22 -9.80
CA ALA A 177 -10.07 -15.76 -8.46
C ALA A 177 -8.91 -16.77 -8.42
N SER A 178 -8.28 -17.11 -9.55
CA SER A 178 -7.05 -17.92 -9.56
C SER A 178 -5.86 -17.18 -8.96
N CYS A 179 -5.79 -15.86 -9.13
CA CYS A 179 -4.76 -14.99 -8.55
C CYS A 179 -5.35 -14.04 -7.50
N HIS A 180 -6.54 -13.50 -7.73
CA HIS A 180 -7.21 -12.61 -6.78
C HIS A 180 -8.12 -13.39 -5.83
N ALA A 181 -7.51 -14.13 -4.90
CA ALA A 181 -8.18 -15.11 -4.07
C ALA A 181 -8.27 -14.73 -2.59
N GLY A 182 -9.05 -15.52 -1.84
CA GLY A 182 -9.08 -15.47 -0.39
C GLY A 182 -9.64 -14.16 0.17
N PRO A 183 -9.47 -13.93 1.49
CA PRO A 183 -10.03 -12.76 2.16
C PRO A 183 -9.40 -11.46 1.68
N LEU A 184 -8.18 -11.45 1.13
CA LEU A 184 -7.49 -10.24 0.69
C LEU A 184 -7.60 -9.99 -0.82
N PHE A 185 -8.30 -10.85 -1.58
CA PHE A 185 -8.39 -10.75 -3.04
C PHE A 185 -7.03 -10.68 -3.73
N THR A 186 -6.08 -11.47 -3.25
CA THR A 186 -4.72 -11.59 -3.75
C THR A 186 -4.10 -12.90 -3.26
N ASP A 187 -3.14 -13.44 -4.01
CA ASP A 187 -2.26 -14.53 -3.60
C ASP A 187 -0.87 -14.03 -3.13
N ALA A 188 -0.74 -12.74 -2.84
CA ALA A 188 0.45 -12.10 -2.28
C ALA A 188 0.83 -12.62 -0.87
N ASP A 189 -0.13 -13.18 -0.14
CA ASP A 189 0.09 -13.94 1.09
C ASP A 189 0.94 -15.20 0.84
N LYS A 190 1.14 -15.60 -0.42
CA LYS A 190 1.98 -16.73 -0.84
C LYS A 190 3.22 -16.29 -1.63
N ALA A 191 3.50 -14.98 -1.71
CA ALA A 191 4.61 -14.39 -2.46
C ALA A 191 4.67 -14.86 -3.94
N ARG A 192 3.51 -14.89 -4.61
CA ARG A 192 3.41 -15.25 -6.03
C ARG A 192 3.52 -14.04 -6.95
N PHE A 193 4.11 -14.27 -8.12
CA PHE A 193 4.34 -13.25 -9.15
C PHE A 193 3.89 -13.78 -10.51
N HIS A 194 3.08 -12.97 -11.20
CA HIS A 194 2.43 -13.35 -12.45
C HIS A 194 2.75 -12.35 -13.54
N ARG A 195 2.87 -12.87 -14.77
CA ARG A 195 3.13 -12.02 -15.93
C ARG A 195 1.88 -11.21 -16.27
N ILE A 196 2.04 -9.90 -16.42
CA ILE A 196 0.98 -9.05 -16.97
C ILE A 196 1.02 -9.20 -18.50
N ASP A 197 -0.13 -9.45 -19.11
CA ASP A 197 -0.24 -9.67 -20.56
C ASP A 197 -0.14 -8.37 -21.38
N ALA A 198 -0.23 -7.23 -20.72
CA ALA A 198 0.04 -5.93 -21.33
C ALA A 198 1.55 -5.77 -21.62
N PRO A 199 1.92 -5.07 -22.71
CA PRO A 199 3.31 -4.72 -22.96
C PRO A 199 3.92 -4.02 -21.74
N PHE A 200 5.06 -4.52 -21.26
CA PHE A 200 5.86 -3.88 -20.24
C PHE A 200 7.13 -3.34 -20.91
N THR A 201 7.41 -2.06 -20.75
CA THR A 201 8.62 -1.41 -21.27
C THR A 201 9.43 -0.85 -20.11
N GLY A 202 10.69 -1.25 -19.99
CA GLY A 202 11.61 -0.75 -18.95
C GLY A 202 11.43 -1.38 -17.56
N ASP A 203 10.20 -1.59 -17.08
CA ASP A 203 9.95 -2.28 -15.80
C ASP A 203 9.86 -3.79 -15.99
N GLN A 204 10.89 -4.53 -15.57
CA GLN A 204 10.93 -5.99 -15.72
C GLN A 204 10.29 -6.73 -14.53
N GLY A 205 9.77 -6.01 -13.53
CA GLY A 205 9.08 -6.60 -12.39
C GLY A 205 10.04 -7.39 -11.50
N LEU A 206 9.78 -8.68 -11.36
CA LEU A 206 10.58 -9.63 -10.59
C LEU A 206 11.99 -9.82 -11.15
N ALA A 207 12.15 -9.77 -12.47
CA ALA A 207 13.45 -9.95 -13.12
C ALA A 207 14.47 -8.86 -12.77
N ASP A 208 14.03 -7.65 -12.36
CA ASP A 208 14.95 -6.62 -11.88
C ASP A 208 15.68 -7.03 -10.59
N VAL A 209 15.09 -7.96 -9.83
CA VAL A 209 15.62 -8.46 -8.56
C VAL A 209 16.32 -9.81 -8.75
N THR A 210 15.75 -10.71 -9.54
CA THR A 210 16.29 -12.07 -9.72
C THR A 210 17.37 -12.14 -10.80
N GLY A 211 17.36 -11.24 -11.78
CA GLY A 211 18.21 -11.30 -12.97
C GLY A 211 17.81 -12.37 -13.99
N ASP A 212 16.74 -13.14 -13.74
CA ASP A 212 16.27 -14.19 -14.65
C ASP A 212 15.30 -13.61 -15.70
N ALA A 213 15.62 -13.78 -16.98
CA ALA A 213 14.76 -13.37 -18.08
C ALA A 213 13.38 -14.06 -18.09
N ALA A 214 13.25 -15.25 -17.49
CA ALA A 214 11.97 -15.94 -17.35
C ALA A 214 11.00 -15.21 -16.40
N ASP A 215 11.54 -14.37 -15.51
CA ASP A 215 10.79 -13.54 -14.58
C ASP A 215 10.36 -12.19 -15.15
N ALA A 216 10.75 -11.89 -16.40
CA ALA A 216 10.43 -10.62 -17.04
C ALA A 216 8.92 -10.38 -17.11
N GLY A 217 8.52 -9.18 -16.67
CA GLY A 217 7.14 -8.72 -16.64
C GLY A 217 6.27 -9.39 -15.58
N ARG A 218 6.88 -10.12 -14.63
CA ARG A 218 6.14 -10.71 -13.50
C ARG A 218 6.04 -9.74 -12.35
N PHE A 219 4.83 -9.56 -11.84
CA PHE A 219 4.53 -8.69 -10.72
C PHE A 219 3.70 -9.43 -9.68
N ARG A 220 3.83 -9.01 -8.42
CA ARG A 220 2.97 -9.47 -7.33
C ARG A 220 1.53 -9.06 -7.61
N THR A 221 0.59 -9.97 -7.40
CA THR A 221 -0.85 -9.67 -7.48
C THR A 221 -1.23 -8.62 -6.41
N PRO A 222 -1.73 -7.43 -6.77
CA PRO A 222 -2.23 -6.47 -5.78
C PRO A 222 -3.53 -6.97 -5.13
N SER A 223 -3.79 -6.57 -3.89
CA SER A 223 -5.10 -6.75 -3.24
C SER A 223 -6.15 -5.90 -3.98
N LEU A 224 -7.36 -6.44 -4.14
CA LEU A 224 -8.48 -5.69 -4.71
C LEU A 224 -9.37 -5.01 -3.67
N ARG A 225 -9.04 -5.15 -2.37
CA ARG A 225 -9.71 -4.37 -1.32
C ARG A 225 -9.48 -2.88 -1.56
N ASN A 226 -10.56 -2.10 -1.52
CA ASN A 226 -10.57 -0.66 -1.79
C ASN A 226 -10.09 -0.26 -3.20
N ALA A 227 -10.03 -1.20 -4.16
CA ALA A 227 -9.53 -0.90 -5.50
C ALA A 227 -10.36 0.16 -6.23
N ALA A 228 -11.65 0.31 -5.93
CA ALA A 228 -12.47 1.35 -6.55
C ALA A 228 -12.02 2.79 -6.23
N LEU A 229 -11.17 2.98 -5.21
CA LEU A 229 -10.68 4.29 -4.77
C LEU A 229 -9.25 4.61 -5.24
N SER A 230 -8.56 3.62 -5.82
CA SER A 230 -7.10 3.64 -5.98
C SER A 230 -6.63 3.87 -7.42
N ALA A 231 -7.44 4.51 -8.25
CA ALA A 231 -6.99 4.90 -9.58
C ALA A 231 -5.80 5.88 -9.50
N PRO A 232 -4.83 5.80 -10.43
CA PRO A 232 -4.76 4.88 -11.57
C PRO A 232 -4.19 3.49 -11.22
N TYR A 233 -4.32 2.53 -12.14
CA TYR A 233 -4.06 1.11 -11.91
C TYR A 233 -2.87 0.55 -12.72
N LEU A 234 -2.51 -0.68 -12.37
CA LEU A 234 -1.31 -1.42 -12.83
C LEU A 234 -0.02 -0.89 -12.20
N HIS A 235 1.07 -1.64 -12.35
CA HIS A 235 2.35 -1.34 -11.72
C HIS A 235 2.93 0.03 -12.10
N ASP A 236 2.51 0.61 -13.22
CA ASP A 236 2.98 1.88 -13.80
C ASP A 236 1.89 2.96 -13.87
N GLY A 237 0.70 2.69 -13.33
CA GLY A 237 -0.43 3.61 -13.38
C GLY A 237 -0.94 3.89 -14.79
N SER A 238 -0.69 3.02 -15.78
CA SER A 238 -1.11 3.24 -17.18
C SER A 238 -2.61 3.08 -17.42
N ALA A 239 -3.35 2.46 -16.50
CA ALA A 239 -4.79 2.29 -16.62
C ALA A 239 -5.54 3.32 -15.76
N PRO A 240 -6.22 4.33 -16.34
CA PRO A 240 -6.88 5.37 -15.55
C PRO A 240 -8.16 4.91 -14.85
N THR A 241 -8.76 3.80 -15.29
CA THR A 241 -10.03 3.28 -14.76
C THR A 241 -9.97 1.77 -14.52
N LEU A 242 -10.86 1.25 -13.66
CA LEU A 242 -10.94 -0.20 -13.40
C LEU A 242 -11.29 -0.95 -14.68
N GLU A 243 -12.16 -0.41 -15.53
CA GLU A 243 -12.52 -1.01 -16.83
C GLU A 243 -11.28 -1.18 -17.70
N THR A 244 -10.46 -0.14 -17.80
CA THR A 244 -9.20 -0.19 -18.55
C THR A 244 -8.26 -1.24 -17.96
N ALA A 245 -8.14 -1.30 -16.63
CA ALA A 245 -7.28 -2.25 -15.94
C ALA A 245 -7.75 -3.71 -16.12
N ILE A 246 -9.05 -3.97 -15.97
CA ILE A 246 -9.68 -5.28 -16.16
C ILE A 246 -9.39 -5.78 -17.58
N ARG A 247 -9.55 -4.93 -18.60
CA ARG A 247 -9.31 -5.30 -20.00
C ARG A 247 -7.85 -5.64 -20.33
N ARG A 248 -6.89 -5.34 -19.46
CA ARG A 248 -5.49 -5.78 -19.62
C ARG A 248 -5.27 -7.25 -19.23
N HIS A 249 -6.28 -7.93 -18.70
CA HIS A 249 -6.19 -9.34 -18.31
C HIS A 249 -6.74 -10.23 -19.43
N ARG A 250 -6.04 -11.33 -19.76
CA ARG A 250 -6.55 -12.34 -20.71
C ARG A 250 -7.95 -12.83 -20.39
N ALA A 251 -8.26 -13.04 -19.10
CA ALA A 251 -9.57 -13.48 -18.63
C ALA A 251 -10.71 -12.52 -19.04
N ALA A 252 -10.40 -11.24 -19.26
CA ALA A 252 -11.36 -10.22 -19.65
C ALA A 252 -11.47 -10.00 -21.17
N MET A 253 -10.59 -10.59 -22.00
CA MET A 253 -10.56 -10.36 -23.45
C MET A 253 -11.86 -10.76 -24.16
N ARG A 254 -12.63 -11.69 -23.60
CA ARG A 254 -13.91 -12.18 -24.15
C ARG A 254 -15.13 -11.54 -23.49
N LEU A 255 -14.96 -10.64 -22.53
CA LEU A 255 -16.05 -10.02 -21.79
C LEU A 255 -16.56 -8.77 -22.54
N GLY A 256 -17.87 -8.71 -22.74
CA GLY A 256 -18.53 -7.50 -23.26
C GLY A 256 -18.62 -6.39 -22.20
N ASP A 257 -18.94 -5.17 -22.64
CA ASP A 257 -18.95 -3.97 -21.79
C ASP A 257 -19.83 -4.12 -20.54
N ARG A 258 -21.00 -4.73 -20.71
CA ARG A 258 -21.90 -5.03 -19.59
C ARG A 258 -21.24 -5.92 -18.53
N GLN A 259 -20.52 -6.96 -18.95
CA GLN A 259 -19.86 -7.89 -18.02
C GLN A 259 -18.69 -7.20 -17.30
N VAL A 260 -17.96 -6.31 -17.98
CA VAL A 260 -16.92 -5.49 -17.35
C VAL A 260 -17.53 -4.53 -16.35
N ALA A 261 -18.63 -3.86 -16.67
CA ALA A 261 -19.34 -2.99 -15.73
C ALA A 261 -19.87 -3.76 -14.51
N GLU A 262 -20.34 -5.00 -14.70
CA GLU A 262 -20.75 -5.88 -13.60
C GLU A 262 -19.56 -6.26 -12.70
N LEU A 263 -18.38 -6.55 -13.26
CA LEU A 263 -17.14 -6.74 -12.50
C LEU A 263 -16.76 -5.49 -11.70
N VAL A 264 -16.82 -4.30 -12.32
CA VAL A 264 -16.55 -3.03 -11.62
C VAL A 264 -17.55 -2.81 -10.48
N ALA A 265 -18.84 -3.07 -10.71
CA ALA A 265 -19.84 -2.99 -9.66
C ALA A 265 -19.54 -3.95 -8.49
N PHE A 266 -19.05 -5.16 -8.77
CA PHE A 266 -18.57 -6.08 -7.75
C PHE A 266 -17.36 -5.53 -6.99
N LEU A 267 -16.33 -5.03 -7.68
CA LEU A 267 -15.15 -4.45 -7.02
C LEU A 267 -15.50 -3.25 -6.13
N GLY A 268 -16.53 -2.48 -6.50
CA GLY A 268 -17.08 -1.42 -5.64
C GLY A 268 -17.61 -1.92 -4.30
N THR A 269 -18.09 -3.18 -4.23
CA THR A 269 -18.52 -3.77 -2.96
C THR A 269 -17.36 -4.11 -2.01
N LEU A 270 -16.12 -4.05 -2.50
CA LEU A 270 -14.90 -4.31 -1.73
C LEU A 270 -14.32 -3.04 -1.08
N THR A 271 -15.00 -1.90 -1.22
CA THR A 271 -14.62 -0.63 -0.59
C THR A 271 -15.16 -0.57 0.83
N ASP A 272 -14.26 -0.35 1.78
CA ASP A 272 -14.54 -0.16 3.19
C ASP A 272 -14.50 1.34 3.52
N GLU A 273 -15.68 1.97 3.48
CA GLU A 273 -15.84 3.41 3.74
C GLU A 273 -15.42 3.78 5.18
N ALA A 274 -15.59 2.87 6.13
CA ALA A 274 -15.15 3.08 7.51
C ALA A 274 -13.63 3.17 7.58
N PHE A 275 -12.91 2.28 6.89
CA PHE A 275 -11.45 2.30 6.83
C PHE A 275 -10.87 3.60 6.24
N VAL A 276 -11.41 4.07 5.12
CA VAL A 276 -10.87 5.26 4.42
C VAL A 276 -11.28 6.59 5.03
N THR A 277 -12.11 6.58 6.07
CA THR A 277 -12.52 7.77 6.83
C THR A 277 -12.18 7.68 8.32
N ASP A 278 -11.61 6.56 8.78
CA ASP A 278 -11.32 6.33 10.19
C ASP A 278 -10.32 7.35 10.76
N SER A 279 -10.75 8.12 11.76
CA SER A 279 -9.89 9.11 12.42
C SER A 279 -8.70 8.50 13.16
N ARG A 280 -8.65 7.18 13.36
CA ARG A 280 -7.49 6.48 13.94
C ARG A 280 -6.34 6.36 12.95
N PHE A 281 -6.61 6.46 11.65
CA PHE A 281 -5.58 6.34 10.62
C PHE A 281 -5.21 7.67 9.96
N SER A 282 -5.95 8.75 10.23
CA SER A 282 -5.71 10.08 9.66
C SER A 282 -4.53 10.82 10.29
N LEU A 283 -4.21 12.02 9.82
CA LEU A 283 -3.26 12.94 10.48
C LEU A 283 -3.65 13.13 11.97
N PRO A 284 -2.77 12.80 12.94
CA PRO A 284 -3.09 13.02 14.35
C PRO A 284 -3.17 14.51 14.69
N LYS A 285 -3.84 14.84 15.79
CA LYS A 285 -3.92 16.23 16.27
C LYS A 285 -2.51 16.77 16.57
N PRO A 286 -2.27 18.08 16.41
CA PRO A 286 -1.00 18.69 16.80
C PRO A 286 -0.69 18.41 18.27
N GLY A 287 0.59 18.15 18.56
CA GLY A 287 1.08 17.88 19.91
C GLY A 287 1.75 16.52 20.05
N CYS A 288 1.90 16.12 21.31
CA CYS A 288 2.53 14.88 21.73
C CYS A 288 1.47 14.01 22.41
N GLY A 289 1.22 12.82 21.86
CA GLY A 289 0.18 11.91 22.33
C GLY A 289 -0.66 11.35 21.17
N PRO A 290 -1.49 10.33 21.46
CA PRO A 290 -2.44 9.77 20.49
C PRO A 290 -3.52 10.77 20.04
#